data_AF-A0A8J6NGA8-F1
#
_entry.id   AF-A0A8J6NGA8-F1
#
_cell.length_a   1.000
_cell.length_b   1.000
_cell.length_c   1.000
_cell.angle_alpha   90.00
_cell.angle_beta   90.00
_cell.angle_gamma   90.00
#
_symmetry.space_group_name_H-M   'P 1'
#
loop_
_entity.id
_entity.type
_entity.pdbx_description
1 polymer ?
#
loop_
_entity_poly.entity_id
_entity_poly.type
_entity_poly.pdbx_seq_one_letter_code
_entity_poly.pdbx_strand_id
1 'polypeptide(L)'
;MLPFPTKRRSKDDVLTSMRTARDHDVQWQQGKAFGLIYHVDEAVDALLQEAFTMFFAENGLNPTAFPSLKKFETEVVSMTASLLGGNAQVSGNMTSGGTESLLCAVKTARDWARVNRPTITTPEMVLARSAHPALEKAAHYFGVRVV
;
A
#
# COMPACT_ATOMS: atom_id res chain seq x y z
N MET A 1 -23.89 2.32 -19.92
CA MET A 1 -22.86 1.26 -19.83
C MET A 1 -21.86 1.49 -20.95
N LEU A 2 -20.56 1.56 -20.65
CA LEU A 2 -19.52 1.68 -21.67
C LEU A 2 -19.12 0.26 -22.12
N PRO A 3 -19.39 -0.16 -23.38
CA PRO A 3 -19.05 -1.49 -23.86
C PRO A 3 -17.54 -1.62 -24.14
N PHE A 4 -17.04 -2.85 -24.14
CA PHE A 4 -15.66 -3.12 -24.56
C PHE A 4 -15.48 -2.73 -26.05
N PRO A 5 -14.38 -2.06 -26.44
CA PRO A 5 -14.17 -1.65 -27.83
C PRO A 5 -14.12 -2.86 -28.77
N THR A 6 -14.94 -2.84 -29.84
CA THR A 6 -14.97 -3.91 -30.85
C THR A 6 -13.88 -3.75 -31.92
N LYS A 7 -13.13 -2.65 -31.89
CA LYS A 7 -12.02 -2.35 -32.80
C LYS A 7 -10.80 -1.90 -32.01
N ARG A 8 -9.62 -2.34 -32.46
CA ARG A 8 -8.33 -1.89 -31.91
C ARG A 8 -8.17 -0.39 -32.13
N ARG A 9 -7.74 0.32 -31.09
CA ARG A 9 -7.26 1.71 -31.19
C ARG A 9 -5.74 1.71 -31.36
N SER A 10 -5.21 2.71 -32.07
CA SER A 10 -3.77 2.89 -32.15
C SER A 10 -3.20 3.31 -30.77
N LYS A 11 -1.89 3.16 -30.59
CA LYS A 11 -1.18 3.64 -29.40
C LYS A 11 -1.43 5.14 -29.19
N ASP A 12 -1.38 5.93 -30.25
CA ASP A 12 -1.51 7.38 -30.18
C ASP A 12 -2.94 7.81 -29.84
N ASP A 13 -3.95 7.11 -30.36
CA ASP A 13 -5.35 7.36 -30.00
C ASP A 13 -5.58 7.13 -28.50
N VAL A 14 -5.02 6.05 -27.94
CA VAL A 14 -5.15 5.70 -26.52
C VAL A 14 -4.44 6.75 -25.67
N LEU A 15 -3.18 7.05 -25.96
CA LEU A 15 -2.40 8.01 -25.17
C LEU A 15 -2.96 9.43 -25.25
N THR A 16 -3.48 9.85 -26.40
CA THR A 16 -4.13 11.17 -26.54
C THR A 16 -5.38 11.26 -25.68
N SER A 17 -6.21 10.21 -25.69
CA SER A 17 -7.38 10.15 -24.80
C SER A 17 -7.02 10.22 -23.32
N MET A 18 -5.93 9.56 -22.90
CA MET A 18 -5.45 9.62 -21.51
C MET A 18 -4.93 11.02 -21.15
N ARG A 19 -4.18 11.68 -22.04
CA ARG A 19 -3.70 13.06 -21.83
C ARG A 19 -4.86 14.05 -21.69
N THR A 20 -5.84 13.98 -22.57
CA THR A 20 -7.04 14.84 -22.51
C THR A 20 -7.85 14.62 -21.23
N ALA A 21 -7.95 13.38 -20.75
CA ALA A 21 -8.59 13.11 -19.46
C ALA A 21 -7.81 13.77 -18.31
N ARG A 22 -6.48 13.61 -18.29
CA ARG A 22 -5.58 14.19 -17.28
C ARG A 22 -5.65 15.72 -17.20
N ASP A 23 -6.01 16.42 -18.28
CA ASP A 23 -6.15 17.89 -18.27
C ASP A 23 -7.22 18.40 -17.29
N HIS A 24 -8.10 17.51 -16.81
CA HIS A 24 -9.13 17.81 -15.80
C HIS A 24 -8.69 17.47 -14.37
N ASP A 25 -7.51 16.88 -14.19
CA ASP A 25 -6.98 16.55 -12.86
C ASP A 25 -6.56 17.82 -12.11
N VAL A 26 -6.49 17.71 -10.78
CA VAL A 26 -5.96 18.79 -9.94
C VAL A 26 -4.52 19.13 -10.35
N GLN A 27 -4.23 20.42 -10.53
CA GLN A 27 -2.89 20.90 -10.87
C GLN A 27 -2.00 20.97 -9.63
N TRP A 28 -1.72 19.81 -9.04
CA TRP A 28 -0.98 19.67 -7.78
C TRP A 28 0.44 20.24 -7.87
N GLN A 29 1.05 20.26 -9.05
CA GLN A 29 2.37 20.84 -9.30
C GLN A 29 2.41 22.35 -9.02
N GLN A 30 1.26 23.04 -9.00
CA GLN A 30 1.17 24.44 -8.60
C GLN A 30 1.06 24.64 -7.08
N GLY A 31 1.22 23.57 -6.29
CA GLY A 31 1.08 23.61 -4.83
C GLY A 31 -0.36 23.79 -4.33
N LYS A 32 -1.36 23.56 -5.20
CA LYS A 32 -2.78 23.81 -4.91
C LYS A 32 -3.55 22.57 -4.41
N ALA A 33 -2.85 21.48 -4.11
CA ALA A 33 -3.44 20.26 -3.55
C ALA A 33 -2.91 20.03 -2.13
N PHE A 34 -3.81 19.89 -1.16
CA PHE A 34 -3.45 19.49 0.21
C PHE A 34 -3.43 17.96 0.31
N GLY A 35 -2.27 17.39 0.62
CA GLY A 35 -2.05 15.94 0.64
C GLY A 35 -2.07 15.34 -0.77
N LEU A 36 -2.43 14.05 -0.84
CA LEU A 36 -2.56 13.24 -2.07
C LEU A 36 -1.23 12.92 -2.80
N ILE A 37 -0.45 13.94 -3.14
CA ILE A 37 0.85 13.79 -3.83
C ILE A 37 1.95 14.29 -2.90
N TYR A 38 2.92 13.42 -2.60
CA TYR A 38 4.10 13.73 -1.81
C TYR A 38 5.32 13.79 -2.73
N HIS A 39 5.41 14.86 -3.52
CA HIS A 39 6.51 15.10 -4.45
C HIS A 39 7.71 15.74 -3.73
N VAL A 40 8.92 15.31 -4.08
CA VAL A 40 10.19 15.85 -3.54
C VAL A 40 10.83 16.78 -4.57
N ASP A 41 11.28 16.22 -5.68
CA ASP A 41 11.84 16.93 -6.83
C ASP A 41 11.82 16.06 -8.09
N GLU A 42 12.19 16.64 -9.23
CA GLU A 42 12.21 15.96 -10.53
C GLU A 42 13.25 14.84 -10.61
N ALA A 43 14.34 14.92 -9.83
CA ALA A 43 15.39 13.91 -9.84
C ALA A 43 14.91 12.61 -9.17
N VAL A 44 14.17 12.74 -8.06
CA VAL A 44 13.50 11.61 -7.41
C VAL A 44 12.43 11.03 -8.33
N ASP A 45 11.60 11.86 -8.96
CA ASP A 45 10.57 11.37 -9.89
C ASP A 45 11.18 10.58 -11.06
N ALA A 46 12.29 11.05 -11.64
CA ALA A 46 12.99 10.34 -12.72
C ALA A 46 13.51 8.97 -12.27
N LEU A 47 14.12 8.90 -11.08
CA LEU A 47 14.58 7.64 -10.49
C LEU A 47 13.41 6.65 -10.29
N LEU A 48 12.29 7.12 -9.74
CA LEU A 48 11.11 6.29 -9.49
C LEU A 48 10.50 5.77 -10.79
N GLN A 49 10.42 6.60 -11.84
CA GLN A 49 9.92 6.21 -13.16
C GLN A 49 10.81 5.15 -13.83
N GLU A 50 12.14 5.31 -13.73
CA GLU A 50 13.10 4.35 -14.27
C GLU A 50 13.00 3.01 -13.55
N ALA A 51 12.98 3.01 -12.21
CA ALA A 51 12.83 1.81 -11.40
C ALA A 51 11.50 1.09 -11.67
N PHE A 52 10.39 1.83 -11.75
CA PHE A 52 9.08 1.24 -12.07
C PHE A 52 9.07 0.61 -13.47
N THR A 53 9.62 1.30 -14.46
CA THR A 53 9.69 0.78 -15.84
C THR A 53 10.58 -0.46 -15.92
N MET A 54 11.67 -0.48 -15.16
CA MET A 54 12.58 -1.63 -15.07
C MET A 54 11.90 -2.88 -14.52
N PHE A 55 11.01 -2.72 -13.52
CA PHE A 55 10.31 -3.84 -12.85
C PHE A 55 8.81 -3.93 -13.19
N PHE A 56 8.39 -3.37 -14.33
CA PHE A 56 6.98 -3.19 -14.68
C PHE A 56 6.19 -4.50 -14.78
N ALA A 57 6.84 -5.61 -15.14
CA ALA A 57 6.18 -6.89 -15.41
C ALA A 57 6.45 -7.95 -14.33
N GLU A 58 7.32 -7.65 -13.38
CA GLU A 58 7.77 -8.54 -12.33
C GLU A 58 6.71 -8.73 -11.25
N ASN A 59 6.73 -9.89 -10.60
CA ASN A 59 5.66 -10.28 -9.68
C ASN A 59 6.21 -10.87 -8.37
N GLY A 60 5.93 -10.19 -7.25
CA GLY A 60 6.34 -10.60 -5.91
C GLY A 60 5.78 -11.93 -5.40
N LEU A 61 4.79 -12.54 -6.09
CA LEU A 61 4.20 -13.82 -5.69
C LEU A 61 5.22 -14.97 -5.68
N ASN A 62 6.21 -14.96 -6.58
CA ASN A 62 7.23 -16.00 -6.66
C ASN A 62 8.64 -15.44 -6.37
N PRO A 63 9.09 -15.47 -5.09
CA PRO A 63 10.38 -14.92 -4.69
C PRO A 63 11.58 -15.69 -5.23
N THR A 64 11.39 -16.92 -5.72
CA THR A 64 12.44 -17.70 -6.39
C THR A 64 12.61 -17.26 -7.85
N ALA A 65 11.52 -16.89 -8.53
CA ALA A 65 11.56 -16.37 -9.89
C ALA A 65 12.08 -14.93 -9.95
N PHE A 66 11.78 -14.11 -8.93
CA PHE A 66 12.17 -12.71 -8.86
C PHE A 66 12.97 -12.40 -7.58
N PRO A 67 14.21 -12.93 -7.45
CA PRO A 67 15.03 -12.74 -6.25
C PRO A 67 15.43 -11.28 -6.01
N SER A 68 15.44 -10.44 -7.06
CA SER A 68 15.64 -8.99 -6.95
C SER A 68 14.54 -8.33 -6.12
N LEU A 69 13.27 -8.63 -6.40
CA LEU A 69 12.14 -8.09 -5.64
C LEU A 69 12.22 -8.49 -4.16
N LYS A 70 12.49 -9.78 -3.88
CA LYS A 70 12.69 -10.27 -2.51
C LYS A 70 13.78 -9.47 -1.78
N LYS A 71 14.91 -9.23 -2.44
CA LYS A 71 16.02 -8.43 -1.87
C LYS A 71 15.53 -7.03 -1.50
N PHE A 72 14.91 -6.32 -2.45
CA PHE A 72 14.47 -4.94 -2.22
C PHE A 72 13.39 -4.82 -1.14
N GLU A 73 12.40 -5.71 -1.13
CA GLU A 73 11.38 -5.72 -0.06
C GLU A 73 12.01 -5.97 1.31
N THR A 74 12.95 -6.92 1.40
CA THR A 74 13.68 -7.21 2.65
C THR A 74 14.50 -6.02 3.12
N GLU A 75 15.20 -5.34 2.21
CA GLU A 75 16.01 -4.16 2.51
C GLU A 75 15.14 -2.98 2.97
N VAL A 76 14.02 -2.71 2.32
CA VAL A 76 13.09 -1.63 2.72
C VAL A 76 12.51 -1.89 4.11
N VAL A 77 12.09 -3.12 4.40
CA VAL A 77 11.60 -3.49 5.74
C VAL A 77 12.71 -3.30 6.79
N SER A 78 13.93 -3.75 6.50
CA SER A 78 15.07 -3.62 7.42
C SER A 78 15.44 -2.16 7.69
N MET A 79 15.54 -1.34 6.64
CA MET A 79 15.83 0.09 6.76
C MET A 79 14.73 0.82 7.55
N THR A 80 13.46 0.49 7.31
CA THR A 80 12.32 1.08 8.04
C THR A 80 12.32 0.68 9.51
N ALA A 81 12.60 -0.59 9.81
CA ALA A 81 12.75 -1.05 11.19
C ALA A 81 13.87 -0.30 11.92
N SER A 82 15.03 -0.15 11.29
CA SER A 82 16.16 0.63 11.83
C SER A 82 15.79 2.09 12.08
N LEU A 83 15.14 2.75 11.11
CA LEU A 83 14.69 4.14 11.22
C LEU A 83 13.75 4.36 12.40
N LEU A 84 12.90 3.38 12.72
CA LEU A 84 11.94 3.42 13.82
C LEU A 84 12.50 2.89 15.16
N GLY A 85 13.83 2.72 15.28
CA GLY A 85 14.49 2.29 16.51
C GLY A 85 14.37 0.80 16.82
N GLY A 86 14.06 -0.02 15.81
CA GLY A 86 13.99 -1.47 15.92
C GLY A 86 15.35 -2.14 16.13
N ASN A 87 15.33 -3.39 16.60
CA ASN A 87 16.50 -4.23 16.78
C ASN A 87 16.38 -5.52 15.94
N ALA A 88 17.33 -6.45 16.09
CA ALA A 88 17.35 -7.71 15.33
C ALA A 88 16.14 -8.65 15.56
N GLN A 89 15.29 -8.37 16.55
CA GLN A 89 14.04 -9.12 16.79
C GLN A 89 12.84 -8.54 16.03
N VAL A 90 12.97 -7.34 15.45
CA VAL A 90 11.92 -6.73 14.65
C VAL A 90 11.91 -7.35 13.26
N SER A 91 10.72 -7.76 12.81
CA SER A 91 10.47 -8.24 11.47
C SER A 91 9.18 -7.64 10.93
N GLY A 92 8.98 -7.72 9.62
CA GLY A 92 7.82 -7.16 8.95
C GLY A 92 7.72 -7.60 7.50
N ASN A 93 6.76 -7.03 6.80
CA ASN A 93 6.47 -7.30 5.40
C ASN A 93 6.04 -6.01 4.70
N MET A 94 6.27 -5.95 3.38
CA MET A 94 5.68 -4.92 2.54
C MET A 94 4.16 -5.12 2.43
N THR A 95 3.44 -4.03 2.23
CA THR A 95 1.98 -4.00 1.98
C THR A 95 1.69 -2.93 0.93
N SER A 96 0.54 -3.01 0.27
CA SER A 96 0.09 -2.06 -0.77
C SER A 96 -0.15 -0.63 -0.25
N GLY A 97 -0.31 -0.44 1.05
CA GLY A 97 -0.44 0.87 1.68
C GLY A 97 -0.95 0.79 3.11
N GLY A 98 -1.06 1.94 3.77
CA GLY A 98 -1.34 2.02 5.22
C GLY A 98 -2.63 1.33 5.67
N THR A 99 -3.67 1.29 4.83
CA THR A 99 -4.89 0.54 5.15
C THR A 99 -4.60 -0.95 5.30
N GLU A 100 -3.90 -1.57 4.35
CA GLU A 100 -3.54 -2.99 4.43
C GLU A 100 -2.62 -3.26 5.63
N SER A 101 -1.65 -2.37 5.92
CA SER A 101 -0.78 -2.52 7.10
C SER A 101 -1.59 -2.58 8.41
N LEU A 102 -2.59 -1.70 8.57
CA LEU A 102 -3.48 -1.69 9.73
C LEU A 102 -4.36 -2.95 9.79
N LEU A 103 -4.89 -3.42 8.65
CA LEU A 103 -5.67 -4.65 8.59
C LEU A 103 -4.82 -5.86 9.01
N CYS A 104 -3.60 -5.98 8.50
CA CYS A 104 -2.66 -7.04 8.85
C CYS A 104 -2.33 -7.02 10.36
N ALA A 105 -2.12 -5.84 10.95
CA ALA A 105 -1.86 -5.71 12.38
C ALA A 105 -3.04 -6.21 13.24
N VAL A 106 -4.27 -5.79 12.93
CA VAL A 106 -5.48 -6.20 13.67
C VAL A 106 -5.71 -7.70 13.52
N LYS A 107 -5.63 -8.24 12.30
CA LYS A 107 -5.77 -9.68 12.04
C LYS A 107 -4.74 -10.48 12.85
N THR A 108 -3.48 -10.02 12.85
CA THR A 108 -2.38 -10.69 13.55
C THR A 108 -2.60 -10.71 15.05
N ALA A 109 -2.94 -9.57 15.66
CA ALA A 109 -3.24 -9.49 17.09
C ALA A 109 -4.43 -10.38 17.49
N ARG A 110 -5.50 -10.38 16.68
CA ARG A 110 -6.67 -11.24 16.88
C ARG A 110 -6.31 -12.72 16.83
N ASP A 111 -5.58 -13.15 15.81
CA ASP A 111 -5.23 -14.57 15.64
C ASP A 111 -4.24 -15.04 16.70
N TRP A 112 -3.30 -14.17 17.08
CA TRP A 112 -2.41 -14.42 18.21
C TRP A 112 -3.21 -14.58 19.51
N ALA A 113 -4.19 -13.71 19.78
CA ALA A 113 -5.02 -13.79 20.98
C ALA A 113 -5.87 -15.07 21.00
N ARG A 114 -6.41 -15.51 19.86
CA ARG A 114 -7.16 -16.79 19.78
C ARG A 114 -6.33 -18.00 20.24
N VAL A 115 -5.04 -18.01 19.92
CA VAL A 115 -4.13 -19.10 20.29
C VAL A 115 -3.62 -18.94 21.73
N ASN A 116 -3.20 -17.74 22.13
CA ASN A 116 -2.47 -17.50 23.39
C ASN A 116 -3.35 -17.02 24.56
N ARG A 117 -4.60 -16.64 24.26
CA ARG A 117 -5.62 -16.12 25.19
C ARG A 117 -6.99 -16.71 24.84
N PRO A 118 -7.16 -18.04 24.84
CA PRO A 118 -8.36 -18.71 24.34
C PRO A 118 -9.64 -18.38 25.13
N THR A 119 -9.52 -17.80 26.33
CA THR A 119 -10.65 -17.28 27.11
C THR A 119 -11.27 -16.03 26.50
N ILE A 120 -10.56 -15.32 25.61
CA ILE A 120 -11.09 -14.17 24.87
C ILE A 120 -11.86 -14.69 23.65
N THR A 121 -13.18 -14.82 23.81
CA THR A 121 -14.08 -15.26 22.74
C THR A 121 -14.58 -14.11 21.86
N THR A 122 -14.57 -12.89 22.39
CA THR A 122 -14.92 -11.65 21.68
C THR A 122 -13.73 -10.68 21.80
N PRO A 123 -12.82 -10.63 20.82
CA PRO A 123 -11.64 -9.77 20.89
C PRO A 123 -12.03 -8.30 20.77
N GLU A 124 -11.32 -7.43 21.49
CA GLU A 124 -11.60 -6.00 21.56
C GLU A 124 -10.35 -5.18 21.20
N MET A 125 -10.54 -4.04 20.56
CA MET A 125 -9.49 -3.08 20.21
C MET A 125 -9.92 -1.69 20.68
N VAL A 126 -9.17 -1.15 21.63
CA VAL A 126 -9.40 0.19 22.20
C VAL A 126 -8.73 1.22 21.30
N LEU A 127 -9.49 2.21 20.83
CA LEU A 127 -9.02 3.24 19.90
C LEU A 127 -9.25 4.66 20.43
N ALA A 128 -8.38 5.58 20.04
CA ALA A 128 -8.68 7.00 20.16
C ALA A 128 -9.77 7.40 19.14
N ARG A 129 -10.62 8.37 19.48
CA ARG A 129 -11.69 8.87 18.58
C ARG A 129 -11.17 9.34 17.21
N SER A 130 -9.94 9.82 17.14
CA SER A 130 -9.29 10.30 15.91
C SER A 130 -8.55 9.21 15.14
N ALA A 131 -8.64 7.95 15.55
CA ALA A 131 -7.94 6.85 14.89
C ALA A 131 -8.39 6.72 13.42
N HIS A 132 -7.48 6.23 12.56
CA HIS A 132 -7.76 6.11 11.14
C HIS A 132 -8.93 5.12 10.89
N PRO A 133 -9.90 5.42 10.01
CA PRO A 133 -11.08 4.57 9.77
C PRO A 133 -10.78 3.13 9.30
N ALA A 134 -9.56 2.88 8.81
CA ALA A 134 -9.12 1.53 8.46
C ALA A 134 -9.13 0.54 9.64
N LEU A 135 -8.99 1.04 10.89
CA LEU A 135 -9.07 0.20 12.09
C LEU A 135 -10.50 -0.29 12.34
N GLU A 136 -11.49 0.58 12.17
CA GLU A 136 -12.92 0.17 12.22
C GLU A 136 -13.26 -0.78 11.07
N LYS A 137 -12.75 -0.52 9.86
CA LYS A 137 -12.88 -1.46 8.72
C LYS A 137 -12.29 -2.84 9.06
N ALA A 138 -11.09 -2.89 9.62
CA ALA A 138 -10.45 -4.13 10.03
C ALA A 138 -11.26 -4.84 11.12
N ALA A 139 -11.79 -4.08 12.09
CA ALA A 139 -12.62 -4.60 13.15
C ALA A 139 -13.89 -5.28 12.61
N HIS A 140 -14.57 -4.62 11.66
CA HIS A 140 -15.71 -5.19 10.94
C HIS A 140 -15.34 -6.47 10.17
N TYR A 141 -14.26 -6.45 9.39
CA TYR A 141 -13.85 -7.60 8.56
C TYR A 141 -13.43 -8.81 9.39
N PHE A 142 -12.83 -8.57 10.56
CA PHE A 142 -12.16 -9.61 11.33
C PHE A 142 -12.90 -10.01 12.61
N GLY A 143 -14.06 -9.40 12.88
CA GLY A 143 -14.87 -9.69 14.06
C GLY A 143 -14.18 -9.27 15.36
N VAL A 144 -13.68 -8.04 15.39
CA VAL A 144 -13.11 -7.40 16.60
C VAL A 144 -14.04 -6.28 17.03
N ARG A 145 -14.33 -6.16 18.32
CA ARG A 145 -15.14 -5.07 18.88
C ARG A 145 -14.27 -3.82 19.03
N VAL A 146 -14.68 -2.71 18.44
CA VAL A 146 -14.04 -1.41 18.68
C VAL A 146 -14.57 -0.82 19.98
N VAL A 147 -13.67 -0.28 20.80
CA VAL A 147 -13.96 0.40 22.06
C VAL A 147 -13.37 1.81 22.04
#